data_AF-A0A7G3AQB2-F1
#
_entry.id   AF-A0A7G3AQB2-F1
#
_cell.length_a   1.000
_cell.length_b   1.000
_cell.length_c   1.000
_cell.angle_alpha   90.00
_cell.angle_beta   90.00
_cell.angle_gamma   90.00
#
_symmetry.space_group_name_H-M   'P 1'
#
loop_
_entity.id
_entity.type
_entity.pdbx_description
1 polymer ?
#
loop_
_entity_poly.entity_id
_entity_poly.type
_entity_poly.pdbx_seq_one_letter_code
_entity_poly.pdbx_strand_id
1 'polypeptide(L)'
;TGIRTAFILRNVIDHQGIEIDYQMYDPTIQKIEVLRLEKRLDDKLYYLRDCYPEYSTFDPEMEAEILPEGASVPVNPVQAKLKPRPWLERWERQDLKGVSNVLEHCVEKHLRKAKKVETPWEKYDLMKQYRRTIPEEEQSAVYSEVFSELHQLELMRKKLKRKKVFVRPKKA
;
A
#
# COMPACT_ATOMS: atom_id res chain seq x y z
N THR A 1 -11.25 6.40 -5.61
CA THR A 1 -10.77 7.79 -5.36
C THR A 1 -11.76 8.49 -4.47
N GLY A 2 -11.29 9.13 -3.40
CA GLY A 2 -12.14 9.75 -2.35
C GLY A 2 -12.52 8.76 -1.24
N ILE A 3 -13.75 8.87 -0.73
CA ILE A 3 -14.25 8.11 0.43
C ILE A 3 -14.27 6.58 0.19
N ARG A 4 -14.33 6.14 -1.08
CA ARG A 4 -14.26 4.72 -1.47
C ARG A 4 -12.82 4.25 -1.70
N THR A 5 -11.93 4.61 -0.79
CA THR A 5 -10.52 4.15 -0.85
C THR A 5 -10.38 2.94 0.04
N ALA A 6 -9.78 1.88 -0.49
CA ALA A 6 -9.65 0.61 0.19
C ALA A 6 -8.23 0.05 0.04
N PHE A 7 -7.86 -0.86 0.93
CA PHE A 7 -6.60 -1.57 0.88
C PHE A 7 -6.79 -3.01 1.37
N ILE A 8 -6.04 -3.92 0.74
CA ILE A 8 -6.10 -5.35 1.04
C ILE A 8 -4.92 -5.69 1.94
N LEU A 9 -5.20 -6.29 3.10
CA LEU A 9 -4.20 -6.93 3.94
C LEU A 9 -4.21 -8.43 3.71
N ARG A 10 -3.03 -9.01 3.55
CA ARG A 10 -2.81 -10.45 3.37
C ARG A 10 -1.92 -10.97 4.49
N ASN A 11 -2.33 -12.05 5.14
CA ASN A 11 -1.49 -12.83 6.04
C ASN A 11 -1.76 -14.33 5.88
N VAL A 12 -0.88 -15.17 6.40
CA VAL A 12 -1.07 -16.61 6.53
C VAL A 12 -1.18 -16.94 8.01
N ILE A 13 -2.36 -17.36 8.45
CA ILE A 13 -2.67 -17.74 9.84
C ILE A 13 -3.10 -19.21 9.83
N ASP A 14 -2.55 -20.02 10.72
CA ASP A 14 -2.83 -21.47 10.79
C ASP A 14 -2.68 -22.19 9.44
N HIS A 15 -1.62 -21.84 8.70
CA HIS A 15 -1.33 -22.33 7.35
C HIS A 15 -2.38 -22.00 6.29
N GLN A 16 -3.35 -21.13 6.60
CA GLN A 16 -4.37 -20.66 5.69
C GLN A 16 -4.09 -19.22 5.27
N GLY A 17 -4.07 -18.96 3.97
CA GLY A 17 -3.97 -17.59 3.44
C GLY A 17 -5.29 -16.85 3.62
N ILE A 18 -5.25 -15.71 4.31
CA ILE A 18 -6.39 -14.83 4.59
C ILE A 18 -6.13 -13.48 3.96
N GLU A 19 -7.16 -12.92 3.32
CA GLU A 19 -7.15 -11.56 2.78
C GLU A 19 -8.38 -10.81 3.26
N ILE A 20 -8.18 -9.57 3.72
CA ILE A 20 -9.26 -8.69 4.17
C ILE A 20 -9.12 -7.37 3.43
N ASP A 21 -10.22 -6.92 2.81
CA ASP A 21 -10.33 -5.62 2.15
C ASP A 21 -10.94 -4.60 3.12
N TYR A 22 -10.13 -3.65 3.57
CA TYR A 22 -10.55 -2.60 4.49
C TYR A 22 -10.88 -1.31 3.74
N GLN A 23 -12.05 -0.74 4.02
CA GLN A 23 -12.44 0.58 3.51
C GLN A 23 -11.88 1.66 4.46
N MET A 24 -10.98 2.51 3.98
CA MET A 24 -10.22 3.49 4.81
C MET A 24 -11.09 4.42 5.65
N TYR A 25 -12.29 4.76 5.16
CA TYR A 25 -13.18 5.72 5.80
C TYR A 25 -14.40 5.05 6.45
N ASP A 26 -14.33 3.74 6.72
CA ASP A 26 -15.38 3.01 7.41
C ASP A 26 -15.45 3.45 8.89
N PRO A 27 -16.63 3.85 9.41
CA PRO A 27 -16.79 4.26 10.80
C PRO A 27 -16.55 3.13 11.82
N THR A 28 -16.49 1.88 11.39
CA THR A 28 -16.17 0.74 12.26
C THR A 28 -14.68 0.61 12.57
N ILE A 29 -13.81 1.27 11.80
CA ILE A 29 -12.36 1.29 12.05
C ILE A 29 -12.08 2.16 13.28
N GLN A 30 -11.48 1.57 14.30
CA GLN A 30 -11.14 2.27 15.55
C GLN A 30 -9.72 2.83 15.54
N LYS A 31 -8.75 2.07 15.01
CA LYS A 31 -7.33 2.42 14.97
C LYS A 31 -6.68 1.75 13.76
N ILE A 32 -5.83 2.49 13.06
CA ILE A 32 -4.89 1.94 12.07
C ILE A 32 -3.50 2.16 12.63
N GLU A 33 -2.73 1.09 12.75
CA GLU A 33 -1.37 1.09 13.26
C GLU A 33 -0.42 0.53 12.19
N VAL A 34 0.67 1.25 11.95
CA VAL A 34 1.70 0.84 10.98
C VAL A 34 2.81 0.15 11.75
N LEU A 35 2.95 -1.16 11.56
CA LEU A 35 3.97 -1.96 12.25
C LEU A 35 5.34 -1.79 11.60
N ARG A 36 5.38 -1.75 10.26
CA ARG A 36 6.63 -1.54 9.50
C ARG A 36 6.32 -0.75 8.23
N LEU A 37 7.08 0.32 8.02
CA LEU A 37 6.96 1.18 6.85
C LEU A 37 8.04 0.84 5.82
N GLU A 38 7.66 0.20 4.73
CA GLU A 38 8.58 -0.12 3.63
C GLU A 38 7.89 -0.03 2.26
N LYS A 39 8.71 0.08 1.21
CA LYS A 39 8.31 -0.07 -0.19
C LYS A 39 8.82 -1.38 -0.74
N ARG A 40 8.14 -1.88 -1.77
CA ARG A 40 8.55 -3.05 -2.54
C ARG A 40 8.93 -2.62 -3.96
N LEU A 41 9.50 -3.54 -4.73
CA LEU A 41 9.92 -3.27 -6.12
C LEU A 41 8.73 -3.06 -7.08
N ASP A 42 7.56 -3.58 -6.73
CA ASP A 42 6.32 -3.45 -7.49
C ASP A 42 5.24 -2.75 -6.66
N ASP A 43 4.35 -2.01 -7.31
CA ASP A 43 3.24 -1.29 -6.66
C ASP A 43 2.13 -2.23 -6.17
N LYS A 44 2.00 -3.40 -6.80
CA LYS A 44 0.95 -4.39 -6.53
C LYS A 44 1.56 -5.74 -6.25
N LEU A 45 1.21 -6.33 -5.11
CA LEU A 45 1.80 -7.56 -4.61
C LEU A 45 0.87 -8.79 -4.77
N TYR A 46 -0.05 -8.76 -5.74
CA TYR A 46 -1.03 -9.84 -5.93
C TYR A 46 -0.40 -11.21 -6.24
N TYR A 47 0.83 -11.22 -6.77
CA TYR A 47 1.61 -12.44 -7.00
C TYR A 47 1.90 -13.22 -5.71
N LEU A 48 1.84 -12.59 -4.53
CA LEU A 48 2.01 -13.26 -3.24
C LEU A 48 0.96 -14.35 -2.97
N ARG A 49 -0.16 -14.34 -3.70
CA ARG A 49 -1.17 -15.43 -3.68
C ARG A 49 -0.61 -16.75 -4.20
N ASP A 50 0.24 -16.68 -5.23
CA ASP A 50 0.85 -17.82 -5.90
C ASP A 50 2.30 -18.10 -5.44
N CYS A 51 2.85 -17.27 -4.54
CA CYS A 51 4.17 -17.46 -3.94
C CYS A 51 4.17 -18.49 -2.81
N TYR A 52 5.38 -18.87 -2.37
CA TYR A 52 5.55 -19.64 -1.13
C TYR A 52 5.02 -18.87 0.09
N PRO A 53 4.39 -19.56 1.07
CA PRO A 53 3.77 -18.92 2.23
C PRO A 53 4.75 -18.09 3.08
N GLU A 54 6.04 -18.41 3.06
CA GLU A 54 7.10 -17.69 3.79
C GLU A 54 7.13 -16.20 3.49
N TYR A 55 6.77 -15.79 2.26
CA TYR A 55 6.71 -14.38 1.86
C TYR A 55 5.41 -13.67 2.26
N SER A 56 4.48 -14.36 2.92
CA SER A 56 3.17 -13.84 3.34
C SER A 56 2.79 -14.20 4.77
N THR A 57 3.71 -14.83 5.52
CA THR A 57 3.49 -15.24 6.91
C THR A 57 4.14 -14.19 7.80
N PHE A 58 3.33 -13.49 8.58
CA PHE A 58 3.77 -12.48 9.54
C PHE A 58 3.21 -12.80 10.92
N ASP A 59 4.03 -12.58 11.94
CA ASP A 59 3.63 -12.76 13.33
C ASP A 59 2.55 -11.73 13.73
N PRO A 60 1.37 -12.17 14.20
CA PRO A 60 0.33 -11.26 14.70
C PRO A 60 0.78 -10.38 15.87
N GLU A 61 1.78 -10.81 16.65
CA GLU A 61 2.30 -10.09 17.82
C GLU A 61 3.56 -9.25 17.52
N MET A 62 3.86 -8.99 16.25
CA MET A 62 5.04 -8.21 15.89
C MET A 62 4.98 -6.77 16.46
N GLU A 63 6.10 -6.29 16.99
CA GLU A 63 6.23 -4.93 17.49
C GLU A 63 6.41 -3.91 16.36
N ALA A 64 6.02 -2.66 16.61
CA ALA A 64 6.15 -1.59 15.64
C ALA A 64 7.61 -1.08 15.53
N GLU A 65 8.18 -1.14 14.33
CA GLU A 65 9.48 -0.58 13.99
C GLU A 65 9.36 0.94 13.78
N ILE A 66 10.03 1.74 14.62
CA ILE A 66 9.98 3.20 14.53
C ILE A 66 11.00 3.69 13.51
N LEU A 67 10.52 4.30 12.42
CA LEU A 67 11.37 5.02 11.47
C LEU A 67 11.58 6.47 11.96
N PRO A 68 12.82 6.99 12.00
CA PRO A 68 13.07 8.37 12.41
C PRO A 68 12.39 9.36 11.48
N GLU A 69 11.88 10.44 12.06
CA GLU A 69 11.15 11.47 11.32
C GLU A 69 12.03 12.11 10.23
N GLY A 70 11.52 12.17 9.01
CA GLY A 70 12.25 12.72 7.85
C GLY A 70 13.16 11.72 7.13
N ALA A 71 13.35 10.50 7.63
CA ALA A 71 14.06 9.47 6.88
C ALA A 71 13.26 9.04 5.63
N SER A 72 13.98 8.70 4.56
CA SER A 72 13.36 8.14 3.36
C SER A 72 12.77 6.77 3.66
N VAL A 73 11.64 6.46 3.01
CA VAL A 73 11.01 5.14 3.15
C VAL A 73 11.91 4.07 2.53
N PRO A 74 12.34 3.05 3.29
CA PRO A 74 13.24 2.02 2.80
C PRO A 74 12.57 1.17 1.70
N VAL A 75 13.33 0.80 0.67
CA VAL A 75 12.87 -0.12 -0.39
C VAL A 75 13.43 -1.51 -0.13
N ASN A 76 12.53 -2.47 0.10
CA ASN A 76 12.87 -3.86 0.31
C ASN A 76 13.11 -4.57 -1.04
N PRO A 77 14.35 -5.02 -1.33
CA PRO A 77 14.72 -5.61 -2.61
C PRO A 77 14.38 -7.12 -2.72
N VAL A 78 13.81 -7.73 -1.67
CA VAL A 78 13.56 -9.18 -1.64
C VAL A 78 12.62 -9.60 -2.77
N GLN A 79 13.09 -10.52 -3.62
CA GLN A 79 12.29 -11.12 -4.68
C GLN A 79 11.61 -12.41 -4.18
N ALA A 80 10.29 -12.49 -4.33
CA ALA A 80 9.52 -13.67 -3.97
C ALA A 80 9.72 -14.78 -5.01
N LYS A 81 9.50 -16.02 -4.58
CA LYS A 81 9.48 -17.20 -5.44
C LYS A 81 8.04 -17.69 -5.61
N LEU A 82 7.62 -17.84 -6.86
CA LEU A 82 6.35 -18.46 -7.23
C LEU A 82 6.41 -19.97 -7.00
N LYS A 83 5.27 -20.55 -6.64
CA LYS A 83 5.06 -22.00 -6.70
C LYS A 83 5.01 -22.45 -8.17
N PRO A 84 5.15 -23.75 -8.45
CA PRO A 84 4.84 -24.29 -9.76
C PRO A 84 3.39 -23.96 -10.18
N ARG A 85 3.15 -23.89 -11.49
CA ARG A 85 1.81 -23.72 -12.07
C ARG A 85 0.84 -24.82 -11.60
N PRO A 86 -0.49 -24.57 -11.54
CA PRO A 86 -1.21 -23.40 -12.05
C PRO A 86 -1.21 -22.18 -11.10
N TRP A 87 -1.29 -20.98 -11.69
CA TRP A 87 -1.38 -19.70 -10.97
C TRP A 87 -2.74 -19.04 -11.18
N LEU A 88 -3.10 -18.11 -10.29
CA LEU A 88 -4.31 -17.31 -10.39
C LEU A 88 -4.27 -16.36 -11.60
N GLU A 89 -3.15 -15.68 -11.80
CA GLU A 89 -2.96 -14.76 -12.92
C GLU A 89 -1.79 -15.17 -13.83
N ARG A 90 -1.75 -14.52 -14.99
CA ARG A 90 -0.67 -14.67 -15.97
C ARG A 90 0.45 -13.69 -15.65
N TRP A 91 1.17 -13.97 -14.57
CA TRP A 91 2.30 -13.15 -14.10
C TRP A 91 3.37 -12.98 -15.17
N GLU A 92 3.51 -13.93 -16.11
CA GLU A 92 4.47 -13.84 -17.22
C GLU A 92 4.23 -12.67 -18.18
N ARG A 93 3.07 -12.00 -18.08
CA ARG A 93 2.69 -10.86 -18.90
C ARG A 93 2.91 -9.52 -18.21
N GLN A 94 3.17 -9.56 -16.91
CA GLN A 94 3.38 -8.38 -16.08
C GLN A 94 4.89 -8.21 -15.94
N ASP A 95 5.40 -6.99 -16.16
CA ASP A 95 6.82 -6.66 -16.02
C ASP A 95 7.20 -6.55 -14.51
N LEU A 96 7.08 -7.68 -13.80
CA LEU A 96 7.28 -7.77 -12.35
C LEU A 96 8.77 -7.79 -12.02
N LYS A 97 9.18 -6.96 -11.05
CA LYS A 97 10.55 -6.87 -10.56
C LYS A 97 10.76 -7.62 -9.24
N GLY A 98 9.68 -7.82 -8.49
CA GLY A 98 9.67 -8.48 -7.19
C GLY A 98 9.54 -10.00 -7.22
N VAL A 99 9.62 -10.64 -8.41
CA VAL A 99 9.54 -12.10 -8.55
C VAL A 99 10.76 -12.62 -9.31
N SER A 100 11.40 -13.66 -8.78
CA SER A 100 12.67 -14.19 -9.30
C SER A 100 12.51 -15.27 -10.38
N ASN A 101 11.55 -16.17 -10.22
CA ASN A 101 11.48 -17.44 -10.97
C ASN A 101 10.32 -17.52 -11.98
N VAL A 102 9.78 -16.38 -12.45
CA VAL A 102 8.65 -16.38 -13.40
C VAL A 102 8.95 -17.21 -14.65
N LEU A 103 10.16 -17.06 -15.19
CA LEU A 103 10.57 -17.73 -16.43
C LEU A 103 10.82 -19.23 -16.24
N GLU A 104 11.26 -19.67 -15.05
CA GLU A 104 11.53 -21.08 -14.74
C GLU A 104 10.28 -21.96 -14.89
N HIS A 105 9.12 -21.40 -14.56
CA HIS A 105 7.83 -22.08 -14.65
C HIS A 105 7.09 -21.82 -15.97
N CYS A 106 7.72 -21.13 -16.93
CA CYS A 106 7.12 -20.79 -18.21
C CYS A 106 7.75 -21.58 -19.38
N VAL A 107 6.91 -22.33 -20.08
CA VAL A 107 7.25 -22.95 -21.38
C VAL A 107 7.25 -21.88 -22.48
N GLU A 108 8.01 -22.11 -23.56
CA GLU A 108 8.10 -21.25 -24.75
C GLU A 108 6.74 -20.75 -25.28
N LYS A 109 5.71 -21.61 -25.25
CA LYS A 109 4.34 -21.24 -25.64
C LYS A 109 3.78 -20.07 -24.82
N HIS A 110 4.10 -19.99 -23.53
CA HIS A 110 3.68 -18.91 -22.65
C HIS A 110 4.41 -17.61 -23.00
N LEU A 111 5.73 -17.68 -23.18
CA LEU A 111 6.56 -16.53 -23.55
C LEU A 111 6.11 -15.93 -24.89
N ARG A 112 5.90 -16.77 -25.91
CA ARG A 112 5.38 -16.34 -27.21
C ARG A 112 4.01 -15.65 -27.10
N LYS A 113 3.15 -16.10 -26.18
CA LYS A 113 1.84 -15.46 -25.95
C LYS A 113 1.97 -14.17 -25.16
N ALA A 114 2.90 -14.07 -24.22
CA ALA A 114 3.15 -12.85 -23.45
C ALA A 114 3.66 -11.74 -24.38
N LYS A 115 4.66 -12.04 -25.21
CA LYS A 115 5.24 -11.12 -26.19
C LYS A 115 4.21 -10.52 -27.18
N LYS A 116 3.16 -11.27 -27.50
CA LYS A 116 2.08 -10.79 -28.38
C LYS A 116 1.19 -9.71 -27.73
N VAL A 117 1.11 -9.69 -26.41
CA VAL A 117 0.26 -8.76 -25.63
C VAL A 117 1.09 -7.61 -25.06
N GLU A 118 2.41 -7.66 -25.20
CA GLU A 118 3.30 -6.62 -24.74
C GLU A 118 2.98 -5.28 -25.42
N THR A 119 3.01 -4.21 -24.62
CA THR A 119 2.69 -2.86 -25.06
C THR A 119 3.91 -1.93 -24.90
N PRO A 120 4.99 -2.14 -25.68
CA PRO A 120 6.25 -1.40 -25.52
C PRO A 120 6.12 0.10 -25.76
N TRP A 121 5.06 0.55 -26.44
CA TRP A 121 4.79 1.97 -26.70
C TRP A 121 4.29 2.73 -25.45
N GLU A 122 3.74 2.05 -24.43
CA GLU A 122 3.15 2.72 -23.26
C GLU A 122 4.14 3.58 -22.48
N LYS A 123 5.43 3.21 -22.47
CA LYS A 123 6.46 4.00 -21.80
C LYS A 123 6.68 5.37 -22.45
N TYR A 124 6.28 5.52 -23.72
CA TYR A 124 6.36 6.77 -24.49
C TYR A 124 5.02 7.51 -24.56
N ASP A 125 3.95 6.97 -23.97
CA ASP A 125 2.63 7.59 -23.96
C ASP A 125 2.56 8.67 -22.87
N LEU A 126 2.90 9.91 -23.26
CA LEU A 126 2.85 11.08 -22.38
C LEU A 126 1.43 11.37 -21.87
N MET A 127 0.41 11.09 -22.68
CA MET A 127 -0.97 11.35 -22.28
C MET A 127 -1.43 10.36 -21.20
N LYS A 128 -0.94 9.12 -21.25
CA LYS A 128 -1.13 8.13 -20.18
C LYS A 128 -0.39 8.52 -18.91
N GLN A 129 0.82 9.07 -19.01
CA GLN A 129 1.55 9.61 -17.85
C GLN A 129 0.80 10.79 -17.22
N TYR A 130 0.37 11.76 -18.04
CA TYR A 130 -0.40 12.91 -17.60
C TYR A 130 -1.66 12.50 -16.85
N ARG A 131 -2.44 11.55 -17.38
CA ARG A 131 -3.65 11.02 -16.71
C ARG A 131 -3.39 10.24 -15.41
N ARG A 132 -2.16 9.77 -15.18
CA ARG A 132 -1.78 9.05 -13.95
C ARG A 132 -1.39 10.02 -12.84
N THR A 133 -0.90 11.21 -13.19
CA THR A 133 -0.43 12.22 -12.25
C THR A 133 -1.47 13.32 -12.07
N ILE A 134 -1.54 13.90 -10.88
CA ILE A 134 -2.34 15.11 -10.66
C ILE A 134 -1.47 16.31 -11.08
N PRO A 135 -1.97 17.28 -11.87
CA PRO A 135 -1.24 18.50 -12.23
C PRO A 135 -0.75 19.28 -11.00
N GLU A 136 0.34 20.03 -11.14
CA GLU A 136 0.94 20.78 -10.02
C GLU A 136 0.00 21.84 -9.45
N GLU A 137 -0.79 22.51 -10.30
CA GLU A 137 -1.75 23.52 -9.83
C GLU A 137 -2.82 22.89 -8.93
N GLU A 138 -3.33 21.71 -9.32
CA GLU A 138 -4.30 20.96 -8.53
C GLU A 138 -3.67 20.42 -7.24
N GLN A 139 -2.43 19.93 -7.28
CA GLN A 139 -1.72 19.50 -6.07
C GLN A 139 -1.56 20.65 -5.07
N SER A 140 -1.17 21.83 -5.53
CA SER A 140 -1.00 23.02 -4.69
C SER A 140 -2.32 23.42 -4.02
N ALA A 141 -3.42 23.41 -4.78
CA ALA A 141 -4.76 23.68 -4.24
C ALA A 141 -5.14 22.67 -3.14
N VAL A 142 -4.99 21.37 -3.40
CA VAL A 142 -5.28 20.30 -2.43
C VAL A 142 -4.42 20.44 -1.17
N TYR A 143 -3.12 20.65 -1.32
CA TYR A 143 -2.23 20.80 -0.16
C TYR A 143 -2.56 22.04 0.66
N SER A 144 -2.92 23.15 0.02
CA SER A 144 -3.30 24.39 0.72
C SER A 144 -4.56 24.20 1.57
N GLU A 145 -5.57 23.52 1.02
CA GLU A 145 -6.81 23.20 1.73
C GLU A 145 -6.53 22.29 2.93
N VAL A 146 -5.83 21.17 2.69
CA VAL A 146 -5.48 20.20 3.74
C VAL A 146 -4.66 20.85 4.84
N PHE A 147 -3.67 21.67 4.50
CA PHE A 147 -2.84 22.36 5.49
C PHE A 147 -3.65 23.35 6.33
N SER A 148 -4.58 24.08 5.70
CA SER A 148 -5.44 25.04 6.41
C SER A 148 -6.35 24.34 7.43
N GLU A 149 -6.99 23.23 7.04
CA GLU A 149 -7.87 22.45 7.91
C GLU A 149 -7.10 21.77 9.04
N LEU A 150 -5.93 21.19 8.76
CA LEU A 150 -5.04 20.63 9.78
C LEU A 150 -4.62 21.70 10.80
N HIS A 151 -4.27 22.90 10.35
CA HIS A 151 -3.91 24.00 11.23
C HIS A 151 -5.08 24.42 12.13
N GLN A 152 -6.29 24.56 11.57
CA GLN A 152 -7.49 24.87 12.35
C GLN A 152 -7.78 23.79 13.41
N LEU A 153 -7.70 22.52 13.03
CA LEU A 153 -7.87 21.39 13.95
C LEU A 153 -6.84 21.42 15.09
N GLU A 154 -5.59 21.75 14.81
CA GLU A 154 -4.54 21.89 15.82
C GLU A 154 -4.87 23.00 16.82
N LEU A 155 -5.30 24.18 16.33
CA LEU A 155 -5.74 25.29 17.18
C LEU A 155 -6.95 24.91 18.04
N MET A 156 -7.94 24.21 17.48
CA MET A 156 -9.09 23.70 18.24
C MET A 156 -8.67 22.72 19.33
N ARG A 157 -7.79 21.77 19.02
CA ARG A 157 -7.23 20.80 19.99
C ARG A 157 -6.50 21.52 21.13
N LYS A 158 -5.70 22.55 20.83
CA LYS A 158 -5.03 23.39 21.84
C LYS A 158 -6.04 24.11 22.74
N LYS A 159 -7.09 24.70 22.18
CA LYS A 159 -8.18 25.36 22.95
C LYS A 159 -8.93 24.37 23.85
N LEU A 160 -9.27 23.18 23.34
CA LEU A 160 -9.96 22.14 24.10
C LEU A 160 -9.11 21.62 25.27
N LYS A 161 -7.81 21.39 25.06
CA LYS A 161 -6.88 21.01 26.14
C LYS A 161 -6.88 22.05 27.26
N ARG A 162 -6.80 23.35 26.93
CA ARG A 162 -6.85 24.45 27.92
C ARG A 162 -8.18 24.49 28.69
N LYS A 163 -9.32 24.28 28.02
CA LYS A 163 -10.63 24.22 28.68
C LYS A 163 -10.75 23.06 29.67
N LYS A 164 -10.23 21.87 29.34
CA LYS A 164 -10.26 20.69 30.23
C LYS A 164 -9.42 20.87 31.51
N VAL A 165 -8.33 21.63 31.43
CA VAL A 165 -7.49 21.94 32.61
C VAL A 165 -8.20 22.90 33.57
N PHE A 166 -9.11 23.74 33.07
CA PHE A 166 -9.85 24.71 33.88
C PHE A 166 -11.22 24.16 34.32
N VAL A 167 -11.24 23.32 35.35
CA VAL A 167 -12.46 22.99 36.10
C VAL A 167 -12.43 23.81 37.39
N ARG A 168 -13.30 24.82 37.51
CA ARG A 168 -13.47 25.53 38.79
C ARG A 168 -13.94 24.52 39.84
N PRO A 169 -13.24 24.36 40.99
CA PRO A 169 -13.72 23.49 42.04
C PRO A 169 -15.09 24.00 42.51
N LYS A 170 -16.08 23.09 42.58
CA LYS A 170 -17.36 23.40 43.22
C LYS A 170 -17.06 23.68 44.70
N LYS A 171 -17.40 24.87 45.19
CA LYS A 171 -17.38 25.14 46.63
C LYS A 171 -18.36 24.17 47.30
N ALA A 172 -17.85 23.35 48.22
CA ALA A 172 -18.64 22.58 49.16
C ALA A 172 -19.34 23.51 50.16
#